data_AF-A0A1I7T6A5-F1
#
_entry.id   AF-A0A1I7T6A5-F1
#
_cell.length_a   1.000
_cell.length_b   1.000
_cell.length_c   1.000
_cell.angle_alpha   90.00
_cell.angle_beta   90.00
_cell.angle_gamma   90.00
#
_symmetry.space_group_name_H-M   'P 1'
#
loop_
_entity.id
_entity.type
_entity.pdbx_description
1 polymer ?
#
loop_
_entity_poly.entity_id
_entity_poly.type
_entity_poly.pdbx_seq_one_letter_code
_entity_poly.pdbx_strand_id
1 'polypeptide(L)' 'MVLDSSLTEDLDEDRVLKGVKGQWKPAREVRWHRCCQLPYTLAGHCFGNWISGGYDIKRSDGQTATIQMENRRFQFFVFP' A
#
# COMPACT_ATOMS: atom_id res chain seq x y z
N MET A 1 -12.67 25.89 3.90
CA MET A 1 -12.32 25.26 5.18
C MET A 1 -10.85 24.89 5.08
N VAL A 2 -9.97 25.70 5.67
CA VAL A 2 -8.53 25.44 5.68
C VAL A 2 -8.31 24.46 6.84
N LEU A 3 -7.99 23.21 6.53
CA LEU A 3 -7.58 22.24 7.54
C LEU A 3 -6.20 22.68 8.02
N ASP A 4 -6.13 23.13 9.27
CA ASP A 4 -4.89 23.55 9.90
C ASP A 4 -3.97 22.32 9.99
N SER A 5 -2.91 22.31 9.18
CA SER A 5 -1.95 21.21 9.07
C SER A 5 -1.18 20.92 10.37
N SER A 6 -1.35 21.76 11.39
CA SER A 6 -0.74 21.58 12.73
C SER A 6 -1.53 20.61 13.63
N LEU A 7 -2.76 20.22 13.26
CA LEU A 7 -3.61 19.30 14.03
C LEU A 7 -3.57 17.84 13.53
N THR A 8 -2.82 17.54 12.48
CA THR A 8 -2.74 16.17 11.94
C THR A 8 -1.60 15.40 12.61
N GLU A 9 -1.94 14.29 13.28
CA GLU A 9 -0.95 13.34 13.79
C GLU A 9 -0.10 12.79 12.64
N ASP A 10 1.22 12.72 12.83
CA ASP A 10 2.09 12.05 11.87
C ASP A 10 1.81 10.53 11.88
N LEU A 11 1.91 9.92 10.70
CA LEU A 11 1.75 8.48 10.53
C LEU A 11 3.02 7.76 11.02
N ASP A 12 2.95 7.25 12.24
CA ASP A 12 4.02 6.46 12.86
C ASP A 12 3.89 4.98 12.46
N GLU A 13 4.83 4.50 11.63
CA GLU A 13 4.79 3.15 11.06
C GLU A 13 4.82 2.07 12.14
N ASP A 14 5.65 2.25 13.17
CA ASP A 14 5.80 1.30 14.28
C ASP A 14 4.49 1.13 15.07
N ARG A 15 3.77 2.24 15.33
CA ARG A 15 2.46 2.19 15.98
C ARG A 15 1.41 1.55 15.09
N VAL A 16 1.38 1.86 13.80
CA VAL A 16 0.39 1.32 12.86
C VAL A 16 0.61 -0.19 12.61
N LEU A 17 1.87 -0.62 12.50
CA LEU A 17 2.23 -2.01 12.23
C LEU A 17 2.36 -2.87 13.50
N LYS A 18 2.17 -2.28 14.68
CA LYS A 18 2.29 -3.00 15.95
C LYS A 18 1.37 -4.22 15.99
N GLY A 19 1.97 -5.40 16.16
CA GLY A 19 1.25 -6.67 16.23
C GLY A 19 0.95 -7.30 14.86
N VAL A 20 1.25 -6.61 13.75
CA VAL A 20 1.12 -7.15 12.40
C VAL A 20 2.39 -7.91 12.03
N LYS A 21 2.27 -9.23 11.82
CA LYS A 21 3.40 -10.06 11.37
C LYS A 21 3.64 -9.86 9.87
N GLY A 22 4.85 -9.46 9.53
CA GLY A 22 5.23 -9.18 8.16
C GLY A 22 6.74 -9.06 7.97
N GLN A 23 7.14 -8.60 6.80
CA GLN A 23 8.53 -8.43 6.42
C GLN A 23 8.72 -7.14 5.62
N TRP A 24 9.74 -6.37 5.99
CA TRP A 24 10.14 -5.19 5.22
C TRP A 24 10.79 -5.58 3.88
N LYS A 25 10.33 -4.91 2.83
CA LYS A 25 10.93 -4.94 1.50
C LYS A 25 11.67 -3.64 1.24
N PRO A 26 12.91 -3.70 0.75
CA PRO A 26 13.68 -2.49 0.50
C PRO A 26 13.10 -1.72 -0.70
N ALA A 27 13.20 -0.39 -0.69
CA ALA A 27 12.68 0.47 -1.76
C ALA A 27 13.25 0.15 -3.15
N ARG A 28 14.44 -0.47 -3.24
CA ARG A 28 15.02 -0.93 -4.51
C ARG A 28 14.30 -2.12 -5.14
N GLU A 29 13.47 -2.83 -4.37
CA GLU A 29 12.71 -3.97 -4.85
C GLU A 29 11.38 -3.49 -5.42
N VAL A 30 11.31 -3.45 -6.75
CA VAL A 30 10.13 -3.01 -7.50
C VAL A 30 9.31 -4.22 -7.91
N ARG A 31 8.01 -4.20 -7.59
CA ARG A 31 7.07 -5.30 -7.83
C ARG A 31 5.86 -4.80 -8.62
N TRP A 32 5.43 -5.61 -9.57
CA TRP A 32 4.28 -5.27 -10.42
C TRP A 32 2.98 -5.64 -9.72
N HIS A 33 2.11 -4.66 -9.52
CA HIS A 33 0.75 -4.89 -9.01
C HIS A 33 -0.28 -4.59 -10.07
N ARG A 34 -1.15 -5.57 -10.30
CA ARG A 34 -2.26 -5.47 -11.24
C ARG A 34 -3.37 -4.62 -10.62
N CYS A 35 -3.53 -3.37 -11.07
CA CYS A 35 -4.74 -2.60 -10.74
C CYS A 35 -5.93 -3.09 -11.57
N CYS A 36 -6.58 -4.18 -11.14
CA CYS A 36 -7.87 -4.60 -11.65
C CYS A 36 -8.98 -4.16 -10.70
N GLN A 37 -9.17 -2.85 -10.55
CA GLN A 37 -10.29 -2.30 -9.78
C GLN A 37 -10.96 -1.13 -10.53
N LEU A 38 -11.38 -1.35 -11.77
CA LEU A 38 -12.30 -0.44 -12.45
C LEU A 38 -13.52 -1.23 -12.97
N PRO A 39 -14.69 -1.11 -12.33
CA PRO A 39 -15.91 -1.76 -12.77
C PRO A 39 -16.69 -0.95 -13.83
N TYR A 40 -16.11 0.03 -14.53
CA TYR A 40 -16.85 0.71 -15.61
C TYR A 40 -15.94 1.09 -16.80
N THR A 41 -16.02 0.26 -17.84
CA THR A 41 -16.07 0.66 -19.26
C THR A 41 -15.10 1.76 -19.72
N LEU A 42 -13.80 1.54 -19.57
CA LEU A 42 -12.82 1.90 -20.60
C LEU A 42 -11.96 0.68 -20.85
N ALA A 43 -12.28 -0.02 -21.94
CA ALA A 43 -11.65 -1.26 -22.33
C ALA A 43 -10.12 -1.12 -22.42
N GLY A 44 -9.41 -2.01 -21.72
CA GLY A 44 -8.09 -2.47 -22.17
C GLY A 44 -6.86 -1.79 -21.58
N HIS A 45 -6.97 -0.83 -20.68
CA HIS A 45 -5.78 -0.24 -20.03
C HIS A 45 -5.69 -0.61 -18.55
N CYS A 46 -5.16 -1.80 -18.28
CA CYS A 46 -4.64 -2.14 -16.96
C CYS A 46 -3.30 -1.40 -16.79
N PHE A 47 -3.33 -0.17 -16.30
CA PHE A 47 -2.11 0.47 -15.82
C PHE A 47 -1.69 -0.26 -14.54
N GLY A 48 -0.82 -1.26 -14.67
CA GLY A 48 -0.17 -1.86 -13.52
C GLY A 48 0.65 -0.79 -12.81
N ASN A 49 0.55 -0.74 -11.48
CA ASN A 49 1.39 0.14 -10.69
C ASN A 49 2.64 -0.63 -10.27
N TRP A 50 3.79 -0.01 -10.47
CA TRP A 50 5.05 -0.49 -9.92
C TRP A 50 5.14 -0.02 -8.47
N ILE A 51 5.27 -0.97 -7.56
CA ILE A 51 5.34 -0.72 -6.12
C ILE A 51 6.76 -1.01 -5.67
N SER A 52 7.42 -0.03 -5.07
CA SER A 52 8.78 -0.13 -4.53
C SER A 52 8.77 -0.24 -3.01
N GLY A 53 9.36 -1.30 -2.44
CA GLY A 53 9.46 -1.48 -0.99
C GLY A 53 8.12 -1.69 -0.27
N GLY A 54 8.07 -1.36 1.02
CA GLY A 54 6.90 -1.49 1.90
C GLY A 54 6.96 -2.68 2.87
N TYR A 55 5.92 -2.85 3.66
CA TYR A 55 5.79 -3.93 4.64
C TYR A 55 4.84 -5.02 4.14
N ASP A 56 5.41 -6.19 3.85
CA ASP A 56 4.66 -7.33 3.33
C ASP A 56 4.00 -8.12 4.45
N ILE A 57 2.72 -8.44 4.29
CA ILE A 57 1.96 -9.27 5.21
C ILE A 57 1.36 -10.46 4.46
N LYS A 58 1.20 -11.58 5.17
CA LYS A 58 0.44 -12.72 4.67
C LYS A 58 -1.01 -12.57 5.08
N ARG A 59 -1.92 -12.56 4.12
CA ARG A 59 -3.36 -12.48 4.36
C ARG A 59 -3.95 -13.88 4.59
N SER A 60 -5.12 -13.92 5.22
CA SER A 60 -5.85 -15.16 5.48
C SER A 60 -6.32 -15.88 4.21
N ASP A 61 -6.49 -15.14 3.12
CA ASP A 61 -6.82 -15.68 1.79
C ASP A 61 -5.61 -16.29 1.06
N GLY A 62 -4.45 -16.36 1.71
CA GLY A 62 -3.23 -16.93 1.14
C GLY A 62 -2.49 -16.00 0.18
N GLN A 63 -2.98 -14.79 -0.07
CA GLN A 63 -2.28 -13.78 -0.88
C GLN A 63 -1.27 -12.99 -0.03
N THR A 64 -0.30 -12.38 -0.69
CA THR A 64 0.61 -11.42 -0.06
C THR A 64 0.05 -10.03 -0.31
N ALA A 65 0.08 -9.18 0.72
CA ALA A 65 -0.21 -7.76 0.56
C ALA A 65 0.94 -6.91 1.06
N THR A 66 1.11 -5.73 0.48
CA THR A 66 2.12 -4.76 0.88
C THR A 66 1.41 -3.52 1.41
N ILE A 67 1.84 -3.09 2.60
CA ILE A 67 1.48 -1.82 3.20
C ILE A 67 2.58 -0.80 2.88
N GLN A 68 2.20 0.39 2.43
CA GLN A 68 3.11 1.53 2.29
C GLN A 68 2.55 2.73 3.03
N MET A 69 3.44 3.47 3.70
CA MET A 69 3.11 4.70 4.41
C MET A 69 4.01 5.81 3.87
N GLU A 70 3.51 6.56 2.90
CA GLU A 70 4.29 7.63 2.24
C GLU A 70 3.46 8.91 2.15
N ASN A 71 4.08 10.06 2.38
CA ASN A 71 3.42 11.37 2.27
C ASN A 71 2.09 11.46 3.04
N ARG A 72 2.08 10.90 4.26
CA ARG A 72 0.88 10.79 5.10
C ARG A 72 -0.28 10.01 4.45
N ARG A 73 0.02 9.06 3.56
CA ARG A 73 -0.96 8.16 2.96
C ARG A 73 -0.65 6.74 3.35
N PHE A 74 -1.69 6.03 3.79
CA PHE A 74 -1.67 4.59 3.93
C PHE A 74 -2.15 3.96 2.63
N GLN A 75 -1.32 3.12 2.01
CA GLN A 75 -1.64 2.39 0.78
C GLN A 75 -1.54 0.90 1.03
N PHE A 76 -2.47 0.14 0.45
CA PHE A 76 -2.59 -1.30 0.66
C PHE A 76 -2.76 -2.00 -0.68
N PHE A 77 -1.79 -2.84 -1.03
CA PHE A 77 -1.73 -3.50 -2.33
C PHE A 77 -1.78 -5.01 -2.15
N VAL A 78 -2.71 -5.68 -2.83
CA VAL A 78 -2.84 -7.15 -2.78
C VAL A 78 -2.30 -7.74 -4.06
N PHE A 79 -1.37 -8.68 -3.95
CA PHE A 79 -0.80 -9.39 -5.09
C PHE A 79 -1.57 -10.70 -5.30
N PRO A 80 -2.02 -10.98 -6.54
CA PRO A 80 -2.63 -12.25 -6.89
C PRO A 80 -1.64 -13.42 -6.79
#